data_AF-A0A944GHX4-F1
#
_entry.id   AF-A0A944GHX4-F1
#
_cell.length_a   1.000
_cell.length_b   1.000
_cell.length_c   1.000
_cell.angle_alpha   90.00
_cell.angle_beta   90.00
_cell.angle_gamma   90.00
#
_symmetry.space_group_name_H-M   'P 1'
#
loop_
_entity.id
_entity.type
_entity.pdbx_description
1 polymer ?
#
loop_
_entity_poly.entity_id
_entity_poly.type
_entity_poly.pdbx_seq_one_letter_code
_entity_poly.pdbx_strand_id
1 'polypeptide(L)'
;MKHTLAVAFGQGRIRERWWGWFHAVIFYAFVVFLSGSFELLVQCIYPDWNWSHLIGESLAQINIWIQTYFAWLGIVAVVVLSVRRMVCRKRVYASIDAYIILVCIGLILSSHIASVSCLISQGNMSAAGLPVTGALGHLWGSDAETVRHIAMGVHILCISFFLVWIPRGKHLHIFLAFPAIFSQYRRYDDAGDGIIGATTPDISAYE
;
A
#
# COMPACT_ATOMS: atom_id res chain seq x y z
N MET A 1 27.66 -0.25 2.28
CA MET A 1 26.64 -0.77 1.35
C MET A 1 25.59 -1.69 2.00
N LYS A 2 25.93 -2.77 2.72
CA LYS A 2 24.92 -3.67 3.33
C LYS A 2 24.00 -2.98 4.36
N HIS A 3 24.55 -2.01 5.10
CA HIS A 3 23.79 -1.23 6.09
C HIS A 3 22.85 -0.19 5.46
N THR A 4 23.21 0.33 4.28
CA THR A 4 22.46 1.36 3.54
C THR A 4 21.16 0.79 2.95
N LEU A 5 21.22 -0.44 2.42
CA LEU A 5 20.02 -1.17 1.97
C LEU A 5 19.13 -1.55 3.16
N ALA A 6 19.68 -2.00 4.29
CA ALA A 6 18.88 -2.36 5.46
C ALA A 6 18.10 -1.16 6.05
N VAL A 7 18.65 0.06 5.97
CA VAL A 7 17.97 1.28 6.42
C VAL A 7 16.96 1.79 5.38
N ALA A 8 17.27 1.70 4.07
CA ALA A 8 16.35 2.07 2.99
C ALA A 8 15.15 1.10 2.84
N PHE A 9 15.36 -0.20 3.13
CA PHE A 9 14.31 -1.22 3.27
C PHE A 9 13.64 -1.23 4.65
N GLY A 10 13.88 -0.21 5.49
CA GLY A 10 13.07 0.01 6.69
C GLY A 10 13.38 -0.86 7.91
N GLN A 11 14.49 -1.61 7.95
CA GLN A 11 14.84 -2.44 9.11
C GLN A 11 15.45 -1.68 10.29
N GLY A 12 15.86 -0.41 10.14
CA GLY A 12 16.59 0.32 11.17
C GLY A 12 15.78 0.80 12.39
N ARG A 13 14.45 0.83 12.32
CA ARG A 13 13.59 1.31 13.44
C ARG A 13 12.27 0.55 13.62
N ILE A 14 12.20 -0.73 13.23
CA ILE A 14 11.08 -1.60 13.65
C ILE A 14 11.44 -2.22 15.01
N ARG A 15 11.70 -1.36 15.99
CA ARG A 15 11.75 -1.74 17.40
C ARG A 15 10.47 -1.21 18.02
N GLU A 16 9.41 -2.01 17.87
CA GLU A 16 8.42 -2.32 18.91
C GLU A 16 7.21 -3.06 18.30
N ARG A 17 7.14 -4.37 18.61
CA ARG A 17 5.96 -5.24 18.55
C ARG A 17 5.54 -5.72 17.16
N TRP A 18 5.10 -6.99 17.11
CA TRP A 18 4.64 -7.75 15.93
C TRP A 18 3.70 -6.99 14.98
N TRP A 19 3.04 -5.93 15.45
CA TRP A 19 2.13 -5.08 14.70
C TRP A 19 2.79 -4.19 13.64
N GLY A 20 4.11 -3.95 13.74
CA GLY A 20 4.87 -3.21 12.72
C GLY A 20 4.84 -3.89 11.35
N TRP A 21 4.83 -5.23 11.33
CA TRP A 21 4.76 -6.01 10.09
C TRP A 21 3.48 -5.76 9.29
N PHE A 22 2.33 -5.67 9.95
CA PHE A 22 1.05 -5.38 9.26
C PHE A 22 1.02 -3.97 8.65
N HIS A 23 1.66 -3.00 9.30
CA HIS A 23 1.78 -1.65 8.72
C HIS A 23 2.73 -1.65 7.52
N ALA A 24 3.84 -2.40 7.57
CA ALA A 24 4.73 -2.57 6.43
C ALA A 24 4.01 -3.21 5.24
N VAL A 25 3.21 -4.25 5.47
CA VAL A 25 2.38 -4.89 4.43
C VAL A 25 1.44 -3.88 3.78
N ILE A 26 0.73 -3.07 4.57
CA ILE A 26 -0.17 -2.03 4.03
C ILE A 26 0.61 -0.98 3.23
N PHE A 27 1.80 -0.58 3.69
CA PHE A 27 2.64 0.36 2.97
C PHE A 27 3.10 -0.20 1.61
N TYR A 28 3.62 -1.43 1.57
CA TYR A 28 4.03 -2.05 0.31
C TYR A 28 2.86 -2.35 -0.62
N ALA A 29 1.71 -2.75 -0.07
CA ALA A 29 0.48 -2.88 -0.84
C ALA A 29 0.12 -1.54 -1.49
N PHE A 30 0.18 -0.44 -0.73
CA PHE A 30 -0.06 0.90 -1.27
C PHE A 30 0.90 1.24 -2.42
N VAL A 31 2.21 1.00 -2.26
CA VAL A 31 3.22 1.26 -3.32
C VAL A 31 2.94 0.46 -4.58
N VAL A 32 2.66 -0.83 -4.44
CA VAL A 32 2.35 -1.73 -5.56
C VAL A 32 1.07 -1.29 -6.28
N PHE A 33 0.05 -0.87 -5.53
CA PHE A 33 -1.23 -0.42 -6.08
C PHE A 33 -1.17 0.93 -6.79
N LEU A 34 -0.11 1.73 -6.61
CA LEU A 34 0.04 2.99 -7.36
C LEU A 34 0.04 2.75 -8.86
N SER A 35 0.67 1.66 -9.32
CA SER A 35 0.70 1.30 -10.75
C SER A 35 -0.70 1.01 -11.31
N GLY A 36 -1.50 0.18 -10.63
CA GLY A 36 -2.86 -0.15 -11.06
C GLY A 36 -3.83 1.02 -10.89
N SER A 37 -3.69 1.80 -9.82
CA SER A 37 -4.50 3.00 -9.60
C SER A 37 -4.23 4.05 -10.67
N PHE A 38 -2.97 4.22 -11.07
CA PHE A 38 -2.59 5.11 -12.16
C PHE A 38 -3.21 4.67 -13.49
N GLU A 39 -3.12 3.38 -13.82
CA GLU A 39 -3.77 2.82 -15.01
C GLU A 39 -5.27 3.10 -15.03
N LEU A 40 -5.96 2.88 -13.90
CA LEU A 40 -7.38 3.12 -13.76
C LEU A 40 -7.76 4.61 -13.92
N LEU A 41 -6.93 5.52 -13.41
CA LEU A 41 -7.12 6.96 -13.61
C LEU A 41 -6.92 7.37 -15.07
N VAL A 42 -5.94 6.78 -15.76
CA VAL A 42 -5.74 7.03 -17.20
C VAL A 42 -6.90 6.47 -18.01
N GLN A 43 -7.43 5.30 -17.64
CA GLN A 43 -8.60 4.69 -18.28
C GLN A 43 -9.87 5.55 -18.20
N CYS A 44 -9.96 6.46 -17.23
CA CYS A 44 -11.06 7.43 -17.17
C CYS A 44 -11.03 8.44 -18.32
N ILE A 45 -9.85 8.71 -18.88
CA ILE A 45 -9.65 9.64 -20.01
C ILE A 45 -9.53 8.86 -21.32
N TYR A 46 -8.80 7.74 -21.29
CA TYR A 46 -8.52 6.87 -22.43
C TYR A 46 -8.91 5.43 -22.08
N PRO A 47 -10.16 5.01 -22.33
CA PRO A 47 -10.69 3.70 -21.91
C PRO A 47 -9.87 2.49 -22.39
N ASP A 48 -9.26 2.59 -23.56
CA ASP A 48 -8.46 1.52 -24.17
C ASP A 48 -7.04 1.44 -23.62
N TRP A 49 -6.64 2.35 -22.73
CA TRP A 49 -5.30 2.37 -22.15
C TRP A 49 -5.07 1.20 -21.19
N ASN A 50 -3.93 0.55 -21.31
CA ASN A 50 -3.47 -0.43 -20.34
C ASN A 50 -1.93 -0.45 -20.29
N TRP A 51 -1.35 -1.06 -19.25
CA TRP A 51 0.09 -1.24 -19.17
C TRP A 51 0.66 -2.15 -20.26
N SER A 52 -0.11 -3.06 -20.85
CA SER A 52 0.41 -4.00 -21.85
C SER A 52 0.92 -3.29 -23.11
N HIS A 53 0.38 -2.12 -23.47
CA HIS A 53 0.89 -1.30 -24.57
C HIS A 53 2.34 -0.79 -24.35
N LEU A 54 2.76 -0.60 -23.10
CA LEU A 54 4.09 -0.06 -22.78
C LEU A 54 5.11 -1.13 -22.38
N ILE A 55 4.70 -2.07 -21.52
CA ILE A 55 5.61 -3.05 -20.91
C ILE A 55 5.37 -4.49 -21.42
N GLY A 56 4.39 -4.68 -22.29
CA GLY A 56 3.99 -5.99 -22.81
C GLY A 56 3.03 -6.76 -21.90
N GLU A 57 2.32 -7.72 -22.48
CA GLU A 57 1.26 -8.48 -21.80
C GLU A 57 1.77 -9.27 -20.59
N SER A 58 2.92 -9.94 -20.71
CA SER A 58 3.47 -10.75 -19.62
C SER A 58 3.79 -9.93 -18.38
N LEU A 59 4.37 -8.73 -18.54
CA LEU A 59 4.70 -7.87 -17.41
C LEU A 59 3.44 -7.21 -16.82
N ALA A 60 2.46 -6.85 -17.66
CA ALA A 60 1.17 -6.37 -17.19
C ALA A 60 0.43 -7.44 -16.36
N GLN A 61 0.47 -8.71 -16.79
CA GLN A 61 -0.13 -9.82 -16.05
C GLN A 61 0.57 -10.05 -14.70
N ILE A 62 1.91 -10.04 -14.68
CA ILE A 62 2.69 -10.12 -13.43
C ILE A 62 2.34 -8.96 -12.49
N ASN A 63 2.16 -7.75 -13.02
CA ASN A 63 1.75 -6.59 -12.23
C ASN A 63 0.39 -6.82 -11.53
N ILE A 64 -0.61 -7.32 -12.26
CA ILE A 64 -1.93 -7.65 -11.70
C ILE A 64 -1.81 -8.77 -10.65
N TRP A 65 -0.97 -9.77 -10.88
CA TRP A 65 -0.74 -10.84 -9.90
C TRP A 65 -0.15 -10.31 -8.60
N ILE A 66 0.93 -9.52 -8.69
CA ILE A 66 1.57 -8.92 -7.52
C ILE A 66 0.57 -8.05 -6.76
N GLN A 67 -0.19 -7.20 -7.46
CA GLN A 67 -1.26 -6.40 -6.85
C GLN A 67 -2.29 -7.29 -6.15
N THR A 68 -2.76 -8.37 -6.78
CA THR A 68 -3.76 -9.26 -6.20
C THR A 68 -3.24 -9.98 -4.95
N TYR A 69 -1.98 -10.40 -4.91
CA TYR A 69 -1.36 -10.99 -3.72
C TYR A 69 -1.27 -9.98 -2.58
N PHE A 70 -0.81 -8.77 -2.86
CA PHE A 70 -0.77 -7.69 -1.88
C PHE A 70 -2.17 -7.26 -1.44
N ALA A 71 -3.19 -7.41 -2.29
CA ALA A 71 -4.59 -7.19 -1.95
C ALA A 71 -5.02 -8.11 -0.81
N TRP A 72 -4.80 -9.42 -0.98
CA TRP A 72 -5.15 -10.42 0.02
C TRP A 72 -4.37 -10.24 1.33
N LEU A 73 -3.05 -10.00 1.25
CA LEU A 73 -2.23 -9.71 2.42
C LEU A 73 -2.70 -8.43 3.14
N GLY A 74 -3.06 -7.41 2.37
CA GLY A 74 -3.57 -6.14 2.88
C GLY A 74 -4.93 -6.31 3.57
N ILE A 75 -5.85 -7.13 3.04
CA ILE A 75 -7.13 -7.45 3.69
C ILE A 75 -6.88 -8.09 5.06
N VAL A 76 -5.98 -9.06 5.15
CA VAL A 76 -5.61 -9.68 6.44
C VAL A 76 -5.06 -8.62 7.40
N ALA A 77 -4.15 -7.75 6.93
CA ALA A 77 -3.61 -6.67 7.75
C ALA A 77 -4.69 -5.69 8.23
N VAL A 78 -5.63 -5.31 7.37
CA VAL A 78 -6.76 -4.43 7.69
C VAL A 78 -7.65 -5.05 8.75
N VAL A 79 -8.01 -6.33 8.61
CA VAL A 79 -8.84 -7.06 9.59
C VAL A 79 -8.14 -7.12 10.95
N VAL A 80 -6.87 -7.53 10.97
CA VAL A 80 -6.09 -7.64 12.21
C VAL A 80 -5.95 -6.28 12.91
N LEU A 81 -5.66 -5.22 12.17
CA LEU A 81 -5.55 -3.86 12.72
C LEU A 81 -6.90 -3.32 13.19
N SER A 82 -7.99 -3.65 12.50
CA SER A 82 -9.36 -3.29 12.89
C SER A 82 -9.76 -3.95 14.20
N VAL A 83 -9.58 -5.27 14.31
CA VAL A 83 -9.87 -6.05 15.53
C VAL A 83 -9.04 -5.53 16.70
N ARG A 84 -7.73 -5.32 16.50
CA ARG A 84 -6.86 -4.74 17.53
C ARG A 84 -7.37 -3.38 18.00
N ARG A 85 -7.84 -2.54 17.08
CA ARG A 85 -8.32 -1.19 17.41
C ARG A 85 -9.64 -1.23 18.18
N MET A 86 -10.53 -2.17 17.87
CA MET A 86 -11.79 -2.37 18.60
C MET A 86 -11.59 -3.02 19.98
N VAL A 87 -10.71 -4.01 20.09
CA VAL A 87 -10.55 -4.85 21.30
C VAL A 87 -9.51 -4.28 22.27
N CYS A 88 -8.35 -3.80 21.80
CA CYS A 88 -7.24 -3.37 22.68
C CYS A 88 -7.34 -1.91 23.14
N ARG A 89 -8.55 -1.44 23.44
CA ARG A 89 -8.92 -0.04 23.73
C ARG A 89 -8.24 0.51 25.01
N LYS A 90 -6.93 0.76 24.98
CA LYS A 90 -6.27 1.67 25.94
C LYS A 90 -6.59 3.11 25.51
N ARG A 91 -7.18 3.87 26.43
CA ARG A 91 -7.78 5.22 26.29
C ARG A 91 -6.89 6.27 25.63
N VAL A 92 -6.68 6.19 24.33
CA VAL A 92 -6.25 7.31 23.51
C VAL A 92 -7.40 7.59 22.56
N TYR A 93 -7.87 8.84 22.52
CA TYR A 93 -8.86 9.31 21.57
C TYR A 93 -8.47 8.85 20.16
N ALA A 94 -9.00 7.71 19.73
CA ALA A 94 -8.75 7.20 18.41
C ALA A 94 -9.42 8.19 17.46
N SER A 95 -8.62 8.93 16.69
CA SER A 95 -9.16 9.86 15.71
C SER A 95 -10.07 9.08 14.76
N ILE A 96 -11.28 9.59 14.53
CA ILE A 96 -12.23 9.03 13.58
C ILE A 96 -11.54 8.82 12.21
N ASP A 97 -10.64 9.74 11.86
CA ASP A 97 -9.75 9.68 10.69
C ASP A 97 -9.06 8.33 10.51
N ALA A 98 -8.58 7.71 11.60
CA ALA A 98 -7.86 6.45 11.51
C ALA A 98 -8.77 5.27 11.12
N TYR A 99 -10.04 5.31 11.51
CA TYR A 99 -11.04 4.33 11.07
C TYR A 99 -11.47 4.57 9.63
N ILE A 100 -11.68 5.84 9.26
CA ILE A 100 -12.02 6.23 7.87
C ILE A 100 -10.94 5.70 6.91
N ILE A 101 -9.67 5.97 7.20
CA ILE A 101 -8.55 5.50 6.37
C ILE A 101 -8.52 3.98 6.29
N LEU A 102 -8.77 3.28 7.40
CA LEU A 102 -8.74 1.82 7.42
C LEU A 102 -9.87 1.22 6.57
N VAL A 103 -11.06 1.83 6.61
CA VAL A 103 -12.19 1.46 5.74
C VAL A 103 -11.87 1.75 4.28
N CYS A 104 -11.34 2.94 3.95
CA CYS A 104 -10.97 3.29 2.58
C CYS A 104 -9.90 2.33 2.01
N ILE A 105 -8.89 1.95 2.79
CA ILE A 105 -7.91 0.94 2.38
C ILE A 105 -8.63 -0.39 2.12
N GLY A 106 -9.47 -0.85 3.05
CA GLY A 106 -10.26 -2.07 2.86
C GLY A 106 -11.06 -2.04 1.55
N LEU A 107 -11.75 -0.94 1.26
CA LEU A 107 -12.52 -0.76 0.03
C LEU A 107 -11.65 -0.80 -1.24
N ILE A 108 -10.47 -0.18 -1.22
CA ILE A 108 -9.50 -0.21 -2.35
C ILE A 108 -9.03 -1.63 -2.64
N LEU A 109 -8.70 -2.39 -1.59
CA LEU A 109 -8.21 -3.76 -1.74
C LEU A 109 -9.34 -4.71 -2.20
N SER A 110 -10.52 -4.58 -1.59
CA SER A 110 -11.70 -5.38 -1.97
C SER A 110 -12.17 -5.08 -3.39
N SER A 111 -12.18 -3.82 -3.80
CA SER A 111 -12.56 -3.46 -5.17
C SER A 111 -11.58 -4.00 -6.20
N HIS A 112 -10.27 -4.01 -5.91
CA HIS A 112 -9.29 -4.62 -6.79
C HIS A 112 -9.52 -6.13 -6.95
N ILE A 113 -9.73 -6.87 -5.83
CA ILE A 113 -10.03 -8.31 -5.87
C ILE A 113 -11.33 -8.57 -6.66
N ALA A 114 -12.36 -7.77 -6.43
CA ALA A 114 -13.63 -7.87 -7.15
C ALA A 114 -13.43 -7.67 -8.66
N SER A 115 -12.73 -6.61 -9.07
CA SER A 115 -12.42 -6.34 -10.48
C SER A 115 -11.66 -7.50 -11.14
N VAL A 116 -10.61 -8.01 -10.50
CA VAL A 116 -9.83 -9.14 -11.05
C VAL A 116 -10.67 -10.42 -11.12
N SER A 117 -11.48 -10.70 -10.10
CA SER A 117 -12.37 -11.88 -10.12
C SER A 117 -13.42 -11.80 -11.24
N CYS A 118 -13.93 -10.60 -11.54
CA CYS A 118 -14.84 -10.37 -12.67
C CYS A 118 -14.13 -10.60 -14.01
N LEU A 119 -12.91 -10.07 -14.19
CA LEU A 119 -12.11 -10.31 -15.40
C LEU A 119 -11.86 -11.79 -15.65
N ILE A 120 -11.56 -12.56 -14.60
CA ILE A 120 -11.39 -14.01 -14.68
C ILE A 120 -12.71 -14.69 -15.07
N SER A 121 -13.82 -14.31 -14.45
CA SER A 121 -15.14 -14.90 -14.74
C SER A 121 -15.61 -14.67 -16.18
N GLN A 122 -15.22 -13.54 -16.78
CA GLN A 122 -15.53 -13.18 -18.16
C GLN A 122 -14.60 -13.85 -19.19
N GLY A 123 -13.57 -14.56 -18.75
CA GLY A 123 -12.56 -15.14 -19.65
C GLY A 123 -11.55 -14.13 -20.20
N ASN A 124 -11.57 -12.88 -19.73
CA ASN A 124 -10.64 -11.82 -20.13
C ASN A 124 -9.27 -11.95 -19.45
N MET A 125 -9.15 -12.81 -18.44
CA MET A 125 -7.90 -13.07 -17.72
C MET A 125 -7.84 -14.53 -17.27
N SER A 126 -6.65 -15.14 -17.33
CA SER A 126 -6.44 -16.48 -16.81
C SER A 126 -6.48 -16.51 -15.29
N ALA A 127 -7.15 -17.52 -14.72
CA ALA A 127 -7.16 -17.81 -13.29
C ALA A 127 -5.83 -18.38 -12.77
N ALA A 128 -4.89 -18.73 -13.66
CA ALA A 128 -3.60 -19.28 -13.30
C ALA A 128 -2.86 -18.36 -12.32
N GLY A 129 -2.39 -18.93 -11.20
CA GLY A 129 -1.73 -18.17 -10.14
C GLY A 129 -2.68 -17.42 -9.19
N LEU A 130 -3.98 -17.36 -9.44
CA LEU A 130 -4.94 -16.65 -8.59
C LEU A 130 -6.14 -17.53 -8.19
N PRO A 131 -5.92 -18.68 -7.52
CA PRO A 131 -6.99 -19.66 -7.29
C PRO A 131 -8.13 -19.10 -6.43
N VAL A 132 -7.81 -18.32 -5.40
CA VAL A 132 -8.83 -17.73 -4.51
C VAL A 132 -9.65 -16.67 -5.25
N THR A 133 -8.99 -15.76 -5.96
CA THR A 133 -9.67 -14.71 -6.74
C THR A 133 -10.46 -15.30 -7.92
N GLY A 134 -9.94 -16.35 -8.55
CA GLY A 134 -10.64 -17.08 -9.60
C GLY A 134 -11.90 -17.77 -9.08
N ALA A 135 -11.83 -18.40 -7.89
CA ALA A 135 -13.00 -19.00 -7.25
C ALA A 135 -14.10 -17.97 -6.94
N LEU A 136 -13.72 -16.76 -6.51
CA LEU A 136 -14.67 -15.65 -6.32
C LEU A 136 -15.36 -15.25 -7.63
N GLY A 137 -14.72 -15.46 -8.78
CA GLY A 137 -15.31 -15.18 -10.09
C GLY A 137 -16.63 -15.93 -10.34
N HIS A 138 -16.80 -17.11 -9.73
CA HIS A 138 -18.03 -17.90 -9.85
C HIS A 138 -19.24 -17.26 -9.14
N LEU A 139 -19.03 -16.29 -8.25
CA LEU A 139 -20.10 -15.64 -7.51
C LEU A 139 -20.87 -14.61 -8.35
N TRP A 140 -20.28 -14.11 -9.44
CA TRP A 140 -20.84 -12.97 -10.17
C TRP A 140 -21.83 -13.35 -11.28
N GLY A 141 -21.64 -14.53 -11.91
CA GLY A 141 -22.51 -14.99 -12.99
C GLY A 141 -22.64 -13.95 -14.11
N SER A 142 -23.89 -13.61 -14.49
CA SER A 142 -24.18 -12.58 -15.50
C SER A 142 -23.84 -11.15 -15.06
N ASP A 143 -23.71 -10.91 -13.76
CA ASP A 143 -23.59 -9.56 -13.20
C ASP A 143 -22.13 -9.11 -13.08
N ALA A 144 -21.18 -9.95 -13.51
CA ALA A 144 -19.74 -9.70 -13.44
C ALA A 144 -19.32 -8.33 -14.01
N GLU A 145 -19.95 -7.91 -15.12
CA GLU A 145 -19.62 -6.62 -15.72
C GLU A 145 -20.08 -5.44 -14.87
N THR A 146 -21.30 -5.50 -14.35
CA THR A 146 -21.84 -4.47 -13.45
C THR A 146 -21.02 -4.39 -12.17
N VAL A 147 -20.68 -5.53 -11.58
CA VAL A 147 -19.84 -5.60 -10.38
C VAL A 147 -18.46 -5.00 -10.65
N ARG A 148 -17.85 -5.30 -11.79
CA ARG A 148 -16.55 -4.72 -12.19
C ARG A 148 -16.63 -3.20 -12.29
N HIS A 149 -17.68 -2.65 -12.92
CA HIS A 149 -17.85 -1.20 -13.02
C HIS A 149 -18.07 -0.54 -11.65
N ILE A 150 -18.86 -1.15 -10.77
CA ILE A 150 -19.05 -0.68 -9.39
C ILE A 150 -17.71 -0.72 -8.64
N ALA A 151 -16.96 -1.81 -8.75
CA ALA A 151 -15.66 -1.96 -8.10
C ALA A 151 -14.66 -0.91 -8.58
N MET A 152 -14.56 -0.68 -9.90
CA MET A 152 -13.76 0.41 -10.46
C MET A 152 -14.17 1.78 -9.91
N GLY A 153 -15.48 2.08 -9.89
CA GLY A 153 -16.00 3.32 -9.35
C GLY A 153 -15.66 3.52 -7.88
N VAL A 154 -15.87 2.50 -7.04
CA VAL A 154 -15.49 2.53 -5.62
C VAL A 154 -13.99 2.76 -5.45
N HIS A 155 -13.16 2.10 -6.25
CA HIS A 155 -11.71 2.25 -6.22
C HIS A 155 -11.30 3.70 -6.55
N ILE A 156 -11.82 4.26 -7.65
CA ILE A 156 -11.54 5.63 -8.08
C ILE A 156 -11.97 6.62 -7.00
N LEU A 157 -13.18 6.48 -6.45
CA LEU A 157 -13.66 7.37 -5.39
C LEU A 157 -12.78 7.32 -4.14
N CYS A 158 -12.34 6.12 -3.74
CA CYS A 158 -11.47 5.97 -2.59
C CYS A 158 -10.07 6.55 -2.83
N ILE A 159 -9.47 6.33 -4.01
CA ILE A 159 -8.14 6.89 -4.31
C ILE A 159 -8.21 8.42 -4.46
N SER A 160 -9.26 8.96 -5.09
CA SER A 160 -9.49 10.41 -5.16
C SER A 160 -9.67 11.03 -3.78
N PHE A 161 -10.43 10.36 -2.90
CA PHE A 161 -10.55 10.77 -1.50
C PHE A 161 -9.18 10.79 -0.81
N PHE A 162 -8.37 9.75 -0.96
CA PHE A 162 -7.02 9.70 -0.43
C PHE A 162 -6.15 10.85 -0.96
N LEU A 163 -6.16 11.11 -2.26
CA LEU A 163 -5.35 12.17 -2.88
C LEU A 163 -5.69 13.56 -2.33
N VAL A 164 -6.96 13.83 -2.04
CA VAL A 164 -7.41 15.11 -1.45
C VAL A 164 -7.13 15.17 0.06
N TRP A 165 -7.15 14.04 0.75
CA TRP A 165 -6.96 13.95 2.20
C TRP A 165 -5.47 13.92 2.61
N ILE A 166 -4.59 13.32 1.80
CA ILE A 166 -3.14 13.19 2.08
C ILE A 166 -2.49 14.54 2.42
N PRO A 167 -2.70 15.64 1.68
CA PRO A 167 -2.06 16.94 1.95
C PRO A 167 -2.46 17.56 3.29
N ARG A 168 -3.65 17.21 3.80
CA ARG A 168 -4.22 17.77 5.05
C ARG A 168 -3.93 16.91 6.27
N GLY A 169 -3.49 15.66 6.07
CA GLY A 169 -3.36 14.68 7.13
C GLY A 169 -1.94 14.55 7.68
N LYS A 170 -1.83 13.93 8.86
CA LYS A 170 -0.55 13.48 9.41
C LYS A 170 0.17 12.50 8.47
N HIS A 171 -0.52 11.88 7.50
CA HIS A 171 0.02 10.87 6.60
C HIS A 171 0.98 11.40 5.51
N LEU A 172 1.05 12.72 5.32
CA LEU A 172 2.00 13.34 4.38
C LEU A 172 3.45 12.97 4.70
N HIS A 173 3.78 12.73 5.98
CA HIS A 173 5.14 12.33 6.36
C HIS A 173 5.57 11.00 5.73
N ILE A 174 4.64 10.10 5.36
CA ILE A 174 4.98 8.81 4.74
C ILE A 174 5.47 9.02 3.30
N PHE A 175 4.84 9.93 2.55
CA PHE A 175 5.26 10.28 1.19
C PHE A 175 6.57 11.08 1.18
N LEU A 176 6.76 11.96 2.17
CA LEU A 176 7.95 12.81 2.29
C LEU A 176 9.12 12.15 3.04
N ALA A 177 8.90 11.05 3.76
CA ALA A 177 9.96 10.34 4.49
C ALA A 177 11.00 9.75 3.53
N PHE A 178 10.60 9.31 2.33
CA PHE A 178 11.53 8.72 1.36
C PHE A 178 12.55 9.75 0.83
N PRO A 179 12.16 10.96 0.37
CA PRO A 179 13.11 12.03 0.07
C PRO A 179 13.91 12.52 1.29
N ALA A 180 13.28 12.60 2.47
CA ALA A 180 13.91 13.14 3.67
C ALA A 180 15.03 12.26 4.22
N ILE A 181 14.90 10.93 4.14
CA ILE A 181 15.98 10.00 4.52
C ILE A 181 17.15 10.13 3.54
N PHE A 182 16.87 10.28 2.24
CA PHE A 182 17.94 10.46 1.24
C PHE A 182 18.70 11.78 1.42
N SER A 183 18.01 12.88 1.75
CA SER A 183 18.66 14.17 2.02
C SER A 183 19.41 14.21 3.35
N GLN A 184 18.89 13.56 4.40
CA GLN A 184 19.59 13.37 5.68
C GLN A 184 20.84 12.49 5.53
N TYR A 185 20.77 11.44 4.70
CA TYR A 185 21.89 10.55 4.44
C TYR A 185 22.97 11.22 3.59
N ARG A 186 22.60 11.96 2.53
CA ARG A 186 23.55 12.80 1.78
C ARG A 186 24.30 13.76 2.71
N ARG A 187 23.59 14.39 3.66
CA ARG A 187 24.22 15.27 4.65
C ARG A 187 25.16 14.56 5.64
N TYR A 188 25.01 13.25 5.81
CA TYR A 188 25.86 12.41 6.67
C TYR A 188 27.10 11.91 5.90
N ASP A 189 26.94 11.58 4.62
CA ASP A 189 28.03 11.21 3.72
C ASP A 189 28.90 12.44 3.35
N ASP A 190 28.29 13.62 3.14
CA ASP A 190 28.98 14.90 2.93
C ASP A 190 29.70 15.38 4.21
N ALA A 191 29.32 14.84 5.38
CA ALA A 191 29.99 15.08 6.66
C ALA A 191 31.10 14.05 6.97
N GLY A 192 31.28 13.06 6.09
CA GLY A 192 32.37 12.09 6.13
C GLY A 192 33.69 12.71 5.71
N ASP A 193 34.31 13.44 6.65
CA ASP A 193 35.77 13.63 6.85
C ASP A 193 36.08 14.77 7.85
N GLY A 194 35.08 15.30 8.57
CA GLY A 194 35.28 16.49 9.43
C GLY A 194 34.79 16.45 10.88
N ILE A 195 33.91 15.54 11.29
CA ILE A 195 33.38 15.53 12.67
C ILE A 195 33.50 14.14 13.31
N ILE A 196 34.75 13.78 13.62
CA ILE A 196 35.07 12.91 14.76
C ILE A 196 35.22 13.84 15.98
N GLY A 197 34.14 14.49 16.44
CA GLY A 197 34.28 15.53 17.47
C GLY A 197 33.04 16.23 18.00
N ALA A 198 31.83 15.67 17.90
CA ALA A 198 30.66 16.27 18.53
C ALA A 198 29.87 15.23 19.35
N THR A 199 30.18 15.24 20.65
CA THR A 199 29.34 14.77 21.78
C THR A 199 28.89 13.31 21.73
N THR A 200 29.76 12.41 22.18
CA THR A 200 29.30 11.34 23.08
C THR A 200 28.64 12.01 24.29
N PRO A 201 27.41 11.64 24.69
CA PRO A 201 26.87 12.11 25.96
C PRO A 201 27.79 11.62 27.07
N ASP A 202 28.25 12.55 27.90
CA ASP A 202 29.04 12.25 29.10
C ASP A 202 28.15 11.45 30.07
N ILE A 203 28.49 10.18 30.26
CA ILE A 203 27.77 9.24 31.13
C ILE A 203 28.24 9.37 32.59
N SER A 204 29.18 10.27 32.90
CA SER A 204 29.67 10.50 34.27
C SER A 204 28.76 11.41 35.12
N ALA A 205 27.68 11.95 34.54
CA ALA A 205 26.73 12.81 35.26
C ALA A 205 25.63 12.03 36.04
N TYR A 206 25.74 10.70 36.15
CA TYR A 206 24.77 9.84 36.86
C TYR A 206 25.42 8.90 37.89
N GLU A 207 26.62 9.23 38.38
CA GLU A 207 27.16 8.66 39.64
C GLU A 207 27.14 9.70 40.76
#